data_AF-A0A1X7LWQ6-F1
#
_entry.id   AF-A0A1X7LWQ6-F1
#
_cell.length_a   1.000
_cell.length_b   1.000
_cell.length_c   1.000
_cell.angle_alpha   90.00
_cell.angle_beta   90.00
_cell.angle_gamma   90.00
#
_symmetry.space_group_name_H-M   'P 1'
#
loop_
_entity.id
_entity.type
_entity.pdbx_description
1 polymer ?
#
loop_
_entity_poly.entity_id
_entity_poly.type
_entity_poly.pdbx_seq_one_letter_code
_entity_poly.pdbx_strand_id
1 'polypeptide(L)'
;MMHLLSLVSTAYQTVEITDEYIALWETMLKDVDYSIAAHNLHRHMLTSKYPPTIAEIVEDRGQMLANRRMQETKQRIELLDTWNAQAYLPEGRDQHAQ
;
A
#
# COMPACT_ATOMS: atom_id res chain seq x y z
N MET A 1 -18.38 4.63 14.04
CA MET A 1 -17.56 3.40 13.95
C MET A 1 -18.35 2.17 13.49
N MET A 2 -19.49 1.86 14.12
CA MET A 2 -20.34 0.70 13.81
C MET A 2 -20.67 0.46 12.33
N HIS A 3 -20.82 1.53 11.54
CA HIS A 3 -21.08 1.38 10.11
C HIS A 3 -19.94 0.67 9.35
N LEU A 4 -18.68 0.92 9.71
CA LEU A 4 -17.53 0.26 9.08
C LEU A 4 -17.55 -1.25 9.37
N LEU A 5 -17.86 -1.63 10.61
CA LEU A 5 -17.97 -3.03 11.01
C LEU A 5 -19.12 -3.75 10.29
N SER A 6 -20.25 -3.06 10.09
CA SER A 6 -21.35 -3.62 9.29
C SER A 6 -20.99 -3.83 7.83
N LEU A 7 -20.15 -2.97 7.25
CA LEU A 7 -19.65 -3.15 5.88
C LEU A 7 -18.71 -4.35 5.79
N VAL A 8 -17.82 -4.51 6.78
CA VAL A 8 -16.93 -5.67 6.88
C VAL A 8 -17.71 -6.97 6.99
N SER A 9 -18.67 -7.07 7.92
CA SER A 9 -19.46 -8.30 8.10
C SER A 9 -20.32 -8.64 6.88
N THR A 10 -20.79 -7.61 6.15
CA THR A 10 -21.57 -7.79 4.92
C THR A 10 -20.71 -8.29 3.76
N ALA A 11 -19.49 -7.76 3.63
CA ALA A 11 -18.57 -8.13 2.55
C ALA A 11 -17.85 -9.47 2.81
N TYR A 12 -17.61 -9.78 4.08
CA TYR A 12 -16.83 -10.93 4.51
C TYR A 12 -17.62 -11.79 5.51
N GLN A 13 -18.38 -12.73 4.98
CA GLN A 13 -19.26 -13.62 5.77
C GLN A 13 -18.52 -14.50 6.80
N THR A 14 -17.19 -14.61 6.69
CA THR A 14 -16.35 -15.35 7.64
C THR A 14 -16.01 -14.55 8.89
N VAL A 15 -16.34 -13.25 8.93
CA VAL A 15 -16.07 -12.38 10.08
C VAL A 15 -17.22 -12.47 11.06
N GLU A 16 -16.90 -12.92 12.28
CA GLU A 16 -17.80 -12.84 13.42
C GLU A 16 -17.55 -11.53 14.17
N ILE A 17 -18.60 -10.74 14.36
CA ILE A 17 -18.54 -9.47 15.10
C ILE A 17 -18.93 -9.76 16.55
N THR A 18 -17.93 -9.85 17.44
CA THR A 18 -18.13 -9.96 18.90
C THR A 18 -17.97 -8.60 19.58
N ASP A 19 -18.37 -8.51 20.85
CA ASP A 19 -18.22 -7.28 21.64
C ASP A 19 -16.75 -6.88 21.80
N GLU A 20 -15.85 -7.85 22.00
CA GLU A 20 -14.41 -7.61 22.07
C GLU A 20 -13.85 -7.10 20.74
N TYR A 21 -14.36 -7.62 19.62
CA TYR A 21 -13.98 -7.17 18.28
C TYR A 21 -14.37 -5.71 18.07
N ILE A 22 -15.60 -5.35 18.45
CA ILE A 22 -16.09 -3.97 18.40
C ILE A 22 -15.21 -3.06 19.26
N ALA A 23 -15.00 -3.41 20.53
CA ALA A 23 -14.25 -2.59 21.48
C ALA A 23 -12.80 -2.35 21.02
N LEU A 24 -12.17 -3.36 20.44
CA LEU A 24 -10.84 -3.24 19.85
C LEU A 24 -10.84 -2.25 18.68
N TRP A 25 -11.75 -2.41 17.72
CA TRP A 25 -11.83 -1.55 16.55
C TRP A 25 -12.16 -0.10 16.92
N GLU A 26 -13.06 0.12 17.87
CA GLU A 26 -13.37 1.46 18.38
C GLU A 26 -12.15 2.11 19.02
N THR A 27 -11.40 1.36 19.82
CA THR A 27 -10.20 1.89 20.49
C THR A 27 -9.11 2.26 19.48
N MET A 28 -8.88 1.41 18.48
CA MET A 28 -7.78 1.57 17.54
C MET A 28 -8.06 2.61 16.44
N LEU A 29 -9.34 2.84 16.14
CA LEU A 29 -9.76 3.80 15.10
C LEU A 29 -10.30 5.10 15.69
N LYS A 30 -10.19 5.31 17.02
CA LYS A 30 -10.70 6.49 17.72
C LYS A 30 -10.17 7.83 17.17
N ASP A 31 -8.92 7.84 16.71
CA ASP A 31 -8.22 9.03 16.22
C ASP A 31 -8.23 9.12 14.68
N VAL A 32 -8.86 8.16 14.01
CA VAL A 32 -8.91 8.10 12.54
C VAL A 32 -10.20 8.75 12.06
N ASP A 33 -10.06 9.72 11.15
CA ASP A 33 -11.22 10.34 10.51
C ASP A 33 -12.06 9.29 9.77
N TYR A 34 -13.37 9.30 10.01
CA TYR A 34 -14.29 8.32 9.45
C TYR A 34 -14.23 8.25 7.91
N SER A 35 -14.08 9.39 7.23
CA SER A 35 -14.03 9.43 5.77
C SER A 35 -12.77 8.73 5.22
N ILE A 36 -11.65 8.85 5.94
CA ILE A 36 -10.39 8.17 5.61
C ILE A 36 -10.55 6.66 5.82
N ALA A 37 -11.04 6.24 6.98
CA ALA A 37 -11.27 4.83 7.30
C ALA A 37 -12.25 4.17 6.30
N ALA A 38 -13.34 4.85 5.94
CA ALA A 38 -14.31 4.36 4.96
C ALA A 38 -13.71 4.24 3.56
N HIS A 39 -12.92 5.22 3.14
CA HIS A 39 -12.23 5.17 1.85
C HIS A 39 -11.24 3.99 1.78
N ASN A 40 -10.44 3.80 2.82
CA ASN A 40 -9.47 2.71 2.90
C ASN A 40 -10.16 1.34 2.90
N LEU A 41 -11.23 1.19 3.70
CA LEU A 41 -12.05 -0.02 3.72
C LEU A 41 -12.62 -0.32 2.33
N HIS A 42 -13.23 0.67 1.68
CA HIS A 42 -13.81 0.49 0.35
C HIS A 42 -12.75 0.04 -0.67
N ARG A 43 -11.56 0.65 -0.64
CA ARG A 43 -10.46 0.24 -1.52
C ARG A 43 -10.04 -1.21 -1.24
N HIS A 44 -9.86 -1.57 0.03
CA HIS A 44 -9.48 -2.93 0.42
C HIS A 44 -10.50 -3.96 -0.08
N MET A 45 -11.79 -3.66 0.05
CA MET A 45 -12.88 -4.51 -0.45
C MET A 45 -12.85 -4.74 -1.97
N LEU A 46 -12.36 -3.78 -2.75
CA LEU A 46 -12.22 -3.92 -4.20
C LEU A 46 -11.02 -4.77 -4.60
N THR A 47 -9.97 -4.81 -3.76
CA THR A 47 -8.68 -5.42 -4.13
C THR A 47 -8.39 -6.73 -3.40
N SER A 48 -9.08 -7.01 -2.29
CA SER A 48 -8.81 -8.17 -1.45
C SER A 48 -10.07 -8.98 -1.17
N LYS A 49 -9.95 -10.30 -1.35
CA LYS A 49 -10.97 -11.28 -0.97
C LYS A 49 -10.96 -11.60 0.52
N TYR A 50 -9.94 -11.17 1.24
CA TYR A 50 -9.76 -11.43 2.67
C TYR A 50 -10.16 -10.23 3.51
N PRO A 51 -10.71 -10.45 4.72
CA PRO A 51 -11.09 -9.37 5.63
C PRO A 51 -9.91 -8.43 5.90
N PRO A 52 -10.16 -7.11 6.00
CA PRO A 52 -9.12 -6.17 6.36
C PRO A 52 -8.71 -6.33 7.83
N THR A 53 -7.45 -6.02 8.08
CA THR A 53 -6.90 -5.73 9.40
C THR A 53 -7.11 -4.26 9.74
N ILE A 54 -7.07 -3.91 11.03
CA ILE A 54 -7.18 -2.52 11.48
C ILE A 54 -6.06 -1.65 10.87
N ALA A 55 -4.85 -2.20 10.71
CA ALA A 55 -3.70 -1.47 10.15
C ALA A 55 -3.95 -1.01 8.71
N GLU A 56 -4.60 -1.85 7.89
CA GLU A 56 -4.97 -1.51 6.50
C GLU A 56 -6.03 -0.41 6.43
N ILE A 57 -6.85 -0.26 7.49
CA ILE A 57 -7.85 0.80 7.59
C ILE A 57 -7.25 2.11 8.11
N VAL A 58 -6.33 2.04 9.08
CA VAL A 58 -5.65 3.20 9.66
C VAL A 58 -4.70 3.88 8.66
N GLU A 59 -4.21 3.14 7.66
CA GLU A 59 -3.15 3.61 6.76
C GLU A 59 -3.41 5.03 6.23
N ASP A 60 -2.50 5.97 6.58
CA ASP A 60 -2.63 7.37 6.22
C ASP A 60 -2.43 7.57 4.71
N ARG A 61 -3.26 8.42 4.10
CA ARG A 61 -3.15 8.80 2.69
C ARG A 61 -1.79 9.45 2.40
N GLY A 62 -1.21 10.16 3.37
CA GLY A 62 0.15 10.70 3.28
C GLY A 62 1.21 9.61 3.14
N GLN A 63 1.10 8.56 3.96
CA GLN A 63 1.99 7.39 3.93
C GLN A 63 1.89 6.62 2.60
N MET A 64 0.68 6.43 2.07
CA MET A 64 0.49 5.77 0.76
C MET A 64 1.07 6.57 -0.40
N LEU A 65 0.88 7.90 -0.42
CA LEU A 65 1.46 8.74 -1.46
C LEU A 65 2.99 8.74 -1.37
N ALA A 66 3.54 8.73 -0.15
CA ALA A 66 4.97 8.56 0.06
C ALA A 66 5.47 7.20 -0.45
N ASN A 67 4.77 6.11 -0.12
CA ASN A 67 5.10 4.76 -0.58
C ASN A 67 5.03 4.65 -2.11
N ARG A 68 4.01 5.23 -2.75
CA ARG A 68 3.88 5.27 -4.21
C ARG A 68 5.04 6.04 -4.85
N ARG A 69 5.33 7.25 -4.37
CA ARG A 69 6.45 8.06 -4.88
C ARG A 69 7.79 7.34 -4.72
N MET A 70 7.97 6.62 -3.60
CA MET A 70 9.17 5.83 -3.35
C MET A 70 9.28 4.64 -4.32
N GLN A 71 8.19 3.96 -4.64
CA GLN A 71 8.18 2.88 -5.65
C GLN A 71 8.52 3.41 -7.05
N GLU A 72 7.91 4.52 -7.46
CA GLU A 72 8.21 5.18 -8.74
C GLU A 72 9.69 5.59 -8.83
N THR A 73 10.23 6.12 -7.72
CA THR A 73 11.66 6.48 -7.63
C THR A 73 12.55 5.26 -7.78
N LYS A 74 12.23 4.14 -7.11
CA LYS A 74 12.99 2.89 -7.22
C LYS A 74 13.02 2.36 -8.67
N GLN A 75 11.86 2.32 -9.31
CA GLN A 75 11.74 1.87 -10.71
C GLN A 75 12.57 2.76 -11.65
N ARG A 76 12.59 4.06 -11.40
CA ARG A 76 13.36 5.01 -12.22
C ARG A 76 14.86 4.84 -12.04
N ILE A 77 15.33 4.60 -10.81
CA ILE A 77 16.74 4.33 -10.51
C ILE A 77 17.18 3.03 -11.20
N GLU A 78 16.38 1.97 -11.12
CA GLU A 78 16.67 0.68 -11.76
C GLU A 78 16.78 0.79 -13.30
N LEU A 79 15.94 1.62 -13.92
CA LEU A 79 16.05 1.92 -15.35
C LEU A 79 17.36 2.64 -15.69
N LEU A 80 17.78 3.61 -14.85
CA LEU A 80 19.04 4.33 -15.03
C LEU A 80 20.24 3.40 -14.87
N ASP A 81 20.22 2.48 -13.89
CA ASP A 81 21.26 1.47 -13.70
C ASP A 81 21.36 0.55 -14.92
N THR A 82 20.22 0.17 -15.48
CA THR A 82 20.17 -0.65 -16.71
C THR A 82 20.79 0.09 -17.90
N TRP A 83 20.45 1.37 -18.09
CA TRP A 83 21.01 2.19 -19.17
C TRP A 83 22.51 2.43 -18.98
N ASN A 84 22.96 2.66 -17.74
CA ASN A 84 24.37 2.85 -17.43
C ASN A 84 25.18 1.56 -17.68
N ALA A 85 24.64 0.40 -17.31
CA ALA A 85 25.26 -0.90 -17.60
C ALA A 85 25.37 -1.19 -19.11
N GLN A 86 24.37 -0.76 -19.91
CA GLN A 86 24.41 -0.88 -21.36
C GLN A 86 25.36 0.13 -22.03
N ALA A 87 25.53 1.31 -21.42
CA ALA A 87 26.44 2.35 -21.91
C ALA A 87 27.91 2.08 -21.57
N TYR A 88 28.21 1.11 -20.68
CA TYR A 88 29.56 0.65 -20.42
C TYR A 88 30.13 -0.07 -21.65
N LEU A 89 30.77 0.69 -22.53
CA LEU A 89 31.67 0.17 -23.55
C LEU A 89 32.92 -0.39 -22.84
N PRO A 90 33.40 -1.60 -23.17
CA PRO A 90 34.67 -2.08 -22.66
C PRO A 90 35.77 -1.10 -23.12
N GLU A 91 36.41 -0.42 -22.18
CA GLU A 91 37.58 0.41 -22.45
C GLU A 91 38.63 -0.47 -23.14
N GLY A 92 38.89 -0.20 -24.42
CA GLY A 92 39.84 -0.99 -25.19
C GLY A 92 39.66 -0.97 -26.70
N ARG A 93 39.37 0.18 -27.29
CA ARG A 93 39.64 0.40 -28.71
C ARG A 93 40.19 1.80 -28.93
N ASP A 94 41.42 1.98 -28.45
CA ASP A 94 42.27 3.05 -28.96
C ASP A 94 43.63 2.47 -29.38
N GLN A 95 43.93 2.74 -30.65
CA GLN A 95 45.25 2.85 -31.28
C GLN A 95 45.98 1.55 -31.60
N HIS A 96 45.97 1.17 -32.88
CA HIS A 96 47.15 1.17 -33.75
C HIS A 96 46.69 0.91 -35.20
N ALA A 97 46.38 1.99 -35.92
CA ALA A 97 46.48 2.00 -37.38
C ALA A 97 47.93 2.35 -37.72
N GLN A 98 48.69 1.37 -38.19
CA GLN A 98 49.91 1.53 -38.99
C GLN A 98 49.83 0.55 -40.16
#